data_AF-A0A432HE09-F1
#
_entry.id   AF-A0A432HE09-F1
#
_cell.length_a   1.000
_cell.length_b   1.000
_cell.length_c   1.000
_cell.angle_alpha   90.00
_cell.angle_beta   90.00
_cell.angle_gamma   90.00
#
_symmetry.space_group_name_H-M   'P 1'
#
loop_
_entity.id
_entity.type
_entity.pdbx_description
1 polymer ?
#
loop_
_entity_poly.entity_id
_entity_poly.type
_entity_poly.pdbx_seq_one_letter_code
_entity_poly.pdbx_strand_id
1 'polypeptide(L)'
;MREIRILQAGIVEHHEMAEVMKEMQRQRIADEIPDALILVEHPEVVTIGPKAVRDGVVVDGYPTVRTDRGGGITWHGPGQLV
;
A
#
# COMPACT_ATOMS: atom_id res chain seq x y z
N MET A 1 17.51 12.26 16.99
CA MET A 1 16.54 11.31 16.40
C MET A 1 15.60 12.12 15.54
N ARG A 2 15.23 11.64 14.34
CA ARG A 2 14.20 12.30 13.52
C ARG A 2 12.83 11.97 14.09
N GLU A 3 11.93 12.94 14.09
CA GLU A 3 10.54 12.75 14.48
C GLU A 3 9.83 11.89 13.42
N ILE A 4 9.01 10.94 13.88
CA ILE A 4 8.17 10.10 13.01
C ILE A 4 6.71 10.40 13.34
N ARG A 5 5.93 10.78 12.33
CA ARG A 5 4.49 10.96 12.44
C ARG A 5 3.77 9.62 12.26
N ILE A 6 2.94 9.24 13.23
CA ILE A 6 2.10 8.05 13.12
C ILE A 6 0.72 8.46 12.58
N LEU A 7 0.27 7.82 11.51
CA LEU A 7 -1.05 8.01 10.92
C LEU A 7 -1.89 6.75 11.10
N GLN A 8 -2.98 6.84 11.85
CA GLN A 8 -3.96 5.76 11.99
C GLN A 8 -5.12 6.02 11.02
N ALA A 9 -5.09 5.35 9.86
CA ALA A 9 -5.99 5.64 8.74
C ALA A 9 -7.32 4.87 8.80
N GLY A 10 -7.43 3.85 9.66
CA GLY A 10 -8.60 2.98 9.70
C GLY A 10 -8.69 2.09 8.47
N ILE A 11 -9.91 1.84 7.98
CA ILE A 11 -10.15 1.01 6.80
C ILE A 11 -10.25 1.93 5.57
N VAL A 12 -9.35 1.74 4.60
CA VAL A 12 -9.27 2.58 3.39
C VAL A 12 -9.09 1.70 2.16
N GLU A 13 -9.69 2.06 1.03
CA GLU A 13 -9.44 1.40 -0.24
C GLU A 13 -7.94 1.46 -0.59
N HIS A 14 -7.37 0.34 -1.05
CA HIS A 14 -5.93 0.26 -1.32
C HIS A 14 -5.47 1.34 -2.33
N HIS A 15 -6.26 1.62 -3.36
CA HIS A 15 -5.90 2.61 -4.38
C HIS A 15 -5.90 4.05 -3.84
N GLU A 16 -6.83 4.39 -2.94
CA GLU A 16 -6.87 5.70 -2.31
C GLU A 16 -5.64 5.91 -1.41
N MET A 17 -5.32 4.92 -0.58
CA MET A 17 -4.13 4.98 0.27
C MET A 17 -2.85 5.03 -0.56
N ALA A 18 -2.77 4.30 -1.67
CA ALA A 18 -1.62 4.36 -2.57
C ALA A 18 -1.40 5.75 -3.17
N GLU A 19 -2.45 6.49 -3.53
CA GLU A 19 -2.32 7.88 -4.01
C GLU A 19 -1.91 8.84 -2.90
N VAL A 20 -2.45 8.69 -1.69
CA VAL A 20 -2.01 9.44 -0.50
C VAL A 20 -0.53 9.18 -0.21
N MET A 21 -0.10 7.92 -0.25
CA MET A 21 1.30 7.54 -0.05
C MET A 21 2.23 8.18 -1.10
N LYS A 22 1.83 8.23 -2.37
CA LYS A 22 2.62 8.89 -3.43
C LYS A 22 2.76 10.39 -3.19
N GLU A 23 1.71 11.06 -2.74
CA GLU A 23 1.78 12.49 -2.39
C GLU A 23 2.67 12.73 -1.17
N MET A 24 2.46 11.97 -0.09
CA MET A 24 3.32 12.05 1.10
C MET A 24 4.78 11.75 0.77
N GLN A 25 5.05 10.79 -0.12
CA GLN A 25 6.40 10.49 -0.59
C GLN A 25 7.02 11.69 -1.30
N ARG A 26 6.27 12.40 -2.17
CA ARG A 26 6.76 13.63 -2.83
C ARG A 26 7.09 14.73 -1.82
N GLN A 27 6.17 15.01 -0.91
CA GLN A 27 6.37 16.01 0.15
C GLN A 27 7.58 15.65 1.03
N ARG A 28 7.73 14.36 1.34
CA ARG A 28 8.85 13.88 2.12
C ARG A 28 10.18 14.04 1.39
N ILE A 29 10.25 13.72 0.10
CA ILE A 29 11.44 13.94 -0.74
C ILE A 29 11.82 15.43 -0.79
N ALA A 30 10.83 16.32 -0.79
CA ALA A 30 11.01 17.77 -0.74
C ALA A 30 11.31 18.32 0.68
N ASP A 31 11.37 17.46 1.69
CA ASP A 31 11.57 17.82 3.11
C ASP A 31 10.45 18.72 3.70
N GLU A 32 9.24 18.65 3.14
CA GLU A 32 8.07 19.45 3.57
C GLU A 32 7.31 18.81 4.75
N ILE A 33 7.47 17.50 4.94
CA ILE A 33 6.88 16.73 6.05
C ILE A 33 7.93 15.83 6.70
N PRO A 34 7.76 15.47 7.99
CA PRO A 34 8.63 14.48 8.65
C PRO A 34 8.41 13.06 8.09
N ASP A 35 9.26 12.12 8.52
CA ASP A 35 9.05 10.70 8.25
C ASP A 35 7.67 10.26 8.80
N ALA A 36 6.99 9.35 8.10
CA ALA A 36 5.66 8.89 8.48
C ALA A 36 5.56 7.36 8.52
N LEU A 37 4.82 6.86 9.51
CA LEU A 37 4.35 5.48 9.58
C LEU A 37 2.82 5.48 9.44
N ILE A 38 2.32 4.84 8.39
CA ILE A 38 0.88 4.69 8.14
C ILE A 38 0.47 3.32 8.66
N LEU A 39 -0.59 3.30 9.45
CA LEU A 39 -1.26 2.11 9.95
C LEU A 39 -2.66 2.09 9.35
N VAL A 40 -2.94 1.08 8.53
CA VAL A 40 -4.17 1.01 7.73
C VAL A 40 -4.66 -0.43 7.61
N GLU A 41 -5.96 -0.60 7.44
CA GLU A 41 -6.56 -1.85 6.98
C GLU A 41 -7.19 -1.62 5.61
N HIS A 42 -7.27 -2.66 4.78
CA HIS A 42 -7.91 -2.57 3.48
C HIS A 42 -9.15 -3.47 3.41
N PRO A 43 -10.17 -3.08 2.64
CA PRO A 43 -11.12 -4.04 2.08
C PRO A 43 -10.39 -5.14 1.31
N GLU A 44 -11.05 -6.27 1.05
CA GLU A 44 -10.41 -7.42 0.41
C GLU A 44 -9.78 -7.06 -0.94
N VAL A 45 -8.47 -7.27 -1.06
CA VAL A 45 -7.73 -6.99 -2.28
C VAL A 45 -6.51 -7.89 -2.41
N VAL A 46 -6.25 -8.36 -3.62
CA VAL A 46 -4.99 -9.01 -3.98
C VAL A 46 -4.11 -8.02 -4.76
N THR A 47 -2.96 -7.67 -4.19
CA THR A 47 -1.98 -6.82 -4.87
C THR A 47 -1.00 -7.67 -5.65
N ILE A 48 -0.77 -7.32 -6.93
CA ILE A 48 0.06 -8.09 -7.86
C ILE A 48 1.36 -7.32 -8.10
N GLY A 49 2.46 -7.81 -7.52
CA GLY A 49 3.80 -7.25 -7.71
C GLY A 49 4.47 -7.66 -9.04
N PRO A 50 5.59 -7.03 -9.41
CA PRO A 50 6.25 -7.22 -10.71
C PRO A 50 6.66 -8.67 -11.00
N LYS A 51 7.01 -9.47 -9.97
CA LYS A 51 7.35 -10.89 -10.17
C LYS A 51 6.14 -11.67 -10.67
N ALA A 52 4.97 -11.48 -10.06
CA ALA A 52 3.75 -12.17 -10.44
C ALA A 52 3.27 -11.77 -11.85
N VAL A 53 3.45 -10.50 -12.23
CA VAL A 53 3.17 -10.03 -13.60
C VAL A 53 4.08 -10.75 -14.61
N ARG A 54 5.40 -10.80 -14.35
CA ARG A 54 6.37 -11.50 -15.20
C ARG A 54 6.09 -12.99 -15.33
N ASP A 55 5.66 -13.61 -14.23
CA ASP A 55 5.40 -15.05 -14.16
C ASP A 55 4.00 -15.41 -14.71
N GLY A 56 3.23 -14.43 -15.19
CA GLY A 56 1.92 -14.65 -15.82
C GLY A 56 0.82 -15.08 -14.84
N VAL A 57 0.95 -14.71 -13.56
CA VAL A 57 0.00 -15.12 -12.51
C VAL A 57 -1.35 -14.43 -12.72
N VAL A 58 -2.41 -15.24 -12.70
CA VAL A 58 -3.81 -14.79 -12.74
C VAL A 58 -4.45 -15.06 -11.38
N VAL A 59 -5.22 -14.09 -10.89
CA VAL A 59 -5.97 -14.20 -9.64
C VAL A 59 -7.45 -14.12 -10.01
N ASP A 60 -8.22 -15.11 -9.57
CA ASP A 60 -9.67 -15.19 -9.80
C ASP A 60 -10.43 -15.08 -8.48
N GLY A 61 -11.64 -14.54 -8.52
CA GLY A 61 -12.52 -14.43 -7.35
C GLY A 61 -12.21 -13.32 -6.34
N TYR A 62 -11.20 -12.47 -6.57
CA TYR A 62 -10.87 -11.34 -5.69
C TYR A 62 -10.65 -10.03 -6.47
N PRO A 63 -10.95 -8.87 -5.87
CA PRO A 63 -10.50 -7.57 -6.39
C PRO A 63 -8.97 -7.57 -6.49
N THR A 64 -8.45 -7.12 -7.63
CA THR A 64 -7.00 -7.11 -7.89
C THR A 64 -6.50 -5.74 -8.30
N VAL A 65 -5.28 -5.43 -7.88
CA VAL A 65 -4.59 -4.20 -8.28
C VAL A 65 -3.11 -4.47 -8.51
N ARG A 66 -2.54 -3.86 -9.54
CA ARG A 66 -1.10 -3.93 -9.80
C ARG A 66 -0.35 -2.94 -8.92
N THR A 67 0.80 -3.36 -8.43
CA THR A 67 1.66 -2.55 -7.56
C THR A 67 3.11 -2.65 -8.00
N ASP A 68 3.91 -1.65 -7.68
CA ASP A 68 5.36 -1.60 -7.91
C ASP A 68 6.18 -2.16 -6.75
N ARG A 69 5.56 -2.51 -5.60
CA ARG A 69 6.24 -3.18 -4.49
C ARG A 69 6.91 -4.47 -4.95
N GLY A 70 8.04 -4.80 -4.32
CA GLY A 70 8.71 -6.08 -4.55
C GLY A 70 7.82 -7.29 -4.23
N GLY A 71 8.15 -8.44 -4.82
CA GLY A 71 7.48 -9.72 -4.57
C GLY A 71 6.45 -10.12 -5.63
N GLY A 72 5.72 -11.21 -5.33
CA GLY A 72 4.65 -11.75 -6.17
C GLY A 72 3.29 -11.18 -5.78
N ILE A 73 2.30 -12.06 -5.59
CA ILE A 73 0.98 -11.68 -5.09
C ILE A 73 0.95 -11.65 -3.55
N THR A 74 0.10 -10.81 -2.97
CA THR A 74 -0.31 -10.93 -1.56
C THR A 74 -1.75 -10.45 -1.42
N TRP A 75 -2.43 -10.93 -0.38
CA TRP A 75 -3.79 -10.53 -0.04
C TRP A 75 -3.78 -9.60 1.18
N HIS A 76 -4.70 -8.63 1.16
CA HIS A 76 -5.04 -7.76 2.27
C HIS A 76 -6.55 -7.76 2.49
N GLY A 77 -6.97 -7.58 3.74
CA GLY A 77 -8.38 -7.58 4.10
C GLY A 77 -8.61 -7.22 5.57
N PRO A 78 -9.88 -7.17 6.01
CA PRO A 78 -10.24 -6.82 7.39
C PRO A 78 -9.54 -7.71 8.43
N GLY A 79 -9.02 -7.08 9.49
CA GLY A 79 -8.28 -7.75 10.56
C GLY A 79 -6.79 -7.92 10.29
N GLN A 80 -6.29 -7.49 9.13
CA GLN A 80 -4.86 -7.41 8.83
C GLN A 80 -4.40 -5.95 8.94
N LEU A 81 -3.63 -5.64 9.99
CA LEU A 81 -2.93 -4.36 10.10
C LEU A 81 -1.80 -4.30 9.06
N VAL A 82 -1.89 -3.35 8.15
CA VAL A 82 -0.89 -3.01 7.12
C VAL A 82 -0.13 -1.77 7.55
#